data_AF-A0A7X7UTK2-F1
#
_entry.id   AF-A0A7X7UTK2-F1
#
_cell.length_a   1.000
_cell.length_b   1.000
_cell.length_c   1.000
_cell.angle_alpha   90.00
_cell.angle_beta   90.00
_cell.angle_gamma   90.00
#
_symmetry.space_group_name_H-M   'P 1'
#
loop_
_entity.id
_entity.type
_entity.pdbx_description
1 polymer ?
#
loop_
_entity_poly.entity_id
_entity_poly.type
_entity_poly.pdbx_seq_one_letter_code
_entity_poly.pdbx_strand_id
1 'polypeptide(L)'
;MNWKHFRGIDYHNSNPWACLWLSVSPQDEIFVWCEYSASPSKMITYDICLNIAQRSGQYRYTLDLIDPLANSKQVNTNFTTVEDMNRFFYEFKKEGICTGGYWQGWDTKGGRGREEFTKRLLNSIKVGKPFNNKVITGEGSDQRTAVLPTIWIANNCSHLIESMKNWRLEEWGSREMLSRNDPKEVAQKKWSHFPVTVESMLKNPSISNARWGDIPHSSPQPKRYFQGRA
;
A
#
# COMPACT_ATOMS: atom_id res chain seq x y z
N MET A 1 1.84 0.16 22.22
CA MET A 1 0.80 0.71 21.32
C MET A 1 0.56 -0.32 20.23
N ASN A 2 -0.67 -0.83 20.07
CA ASN A 2 -0.99 -1.99 19.22
C ASN A 2 -1.29 -1.63 17.75
N TRP A 3 -0.89 -0.43 17.31
CA TRP A 3 -1.05 -0.02 15.92
C TRP A 3 0.03 -0.67 15.07
N LYS A 4 -0.32 -1.05 13.85
CA LYS A 4 0.64 -1.66 12.90
C LYS A 4 0.76 -0.78 11.66
N HIS A 5 2.00 -0.52 11.27
CA HIS A 5 2.32 0.38 10.17
C HIS A 5 2.77 -0.40 8.95
N PHE A 6 2.36 0.05 7.78
CA PHE A 6 2.66 -0.56 6.50
C PHE A 6 2.94 0.53 5.47
N ARG A 7 3.72 0.20 4.45
CA ARG A 7 3.92 1.07 3.29
C ARG A 7 3.98 0.27 2.00
N GLY A 8 3.52 0.89 0.93
CA GLY A 8 3.37 0.30 -0.39
C GLY A 8 3.90 1.23 -1.48
N ILE A 9 4.49 0.68 -2.54
CA ILE A 9 4.97 1.42 -3.70
C ILE A 9 4.52 0.76 -5.01
N ASP A 10 3.72 1.45 -5.80
CA ASP A 10 3.56 1.10 -7.22
C ASP A 10 4.74 1.66 -8.01
N TYR A 11 5.64 0.78 -8.43
CA TYR A 11 6.89 1.13 -9.07
C TYR A 11 6.74 1.15 -10.59
N HIS A 12 7.33 2.15 -11.22
CA HIS A 12 7.50 2.22 -12.67
C HIS A 12 8.86 2.83 -13.02
N ASN A 13 9.48 2.39 -14.11
CA ASN A 13 10.77 2.95 -14.56
C ASN A 13 10.69 4.42 -15.02
N SER A 14 9.57 4.83 -15.63
CA SER A 14 9.43 6.14 -16.28
C SER A 14 8.28 6.99 -15.72
N ASN A 15 7.28 6.35 -15.10
CA ASN A 15 6.14 7.06 -14.51
C ASN A 15 6.39 7.33 -13.02
N PRO A 16 5.78 8.38 -12.44
CA PRO A 16 5.86 8.62 -11.02
C PRO A 16 5.39 7.42 -10.21
N TRP A 17 6.12 7.08 -9.14
CA TRP A 17 5.76 6.00 -8.24
C TRP A 17 4.64 6.46 -7.32
N ALA A 18 3.65 5.62 -7.08
CA ALA A 18 2.66 5.86 -6.03
C ALA A 18 3.14 5.21 -4.72
N CYS A 19 3.65 6.03 -3.80
CA CYS A 19 4.08 5.58 -2.48
C CYS A 19 2.99 5.92 -1.45
N LEU A 20 2.59 4.95 -0.63
CA LEU A 20 1.56 5.10 0.39
C LEU A 20 2.00 4.59 1.75
N TRP A 21 1.53 5.27 2.79
CA TRP A 21 1.68 4.84 4.17
C TRP A 21 0.32 4.66 4.81
N LEU A 22 0.15 3.52 5.47
CA LEU A 22 -1.06 3.24 6.22
C LEU A 22 -0.77 2.65 7.58
N SER A 23 -1.72 2.84 8.49
CA SER A 23 -1.71 2.24 9.81
C SER A 23 -3.02 1.49 10.04
N VAL A 24 -2.94 0.31 10.66
CA VAL A 24 -4.11 -0.47 11.07
C VAL A 24 -4.29 -0.31 12.58
N SER A 25 -5.49 0.09 12.99
CA SER A 25 -5.88 0.18 14.40
C SER A 25 -6.18 -1.21 15.00
N PRO A 26 -6.17 -1.37 16.32
CA PRO A 26 -6.61 -2.61 16.98
C PRO A 26 -8.07 -2.97 16.69
N GLN A 27 -8.87 -2.01 16.21
CA GLN A 27 -10.26 -2.19 15.80
C GLN A 27 -10.41 -2.45 14.30
N ASP A 28 -9.35 -2.85 13.58
CA ASP A 28 -9.43 -3.17 12.14
C ASP A 28 -9.77 -1.99 11.23
N GLU A 29 -9.43 -0.78 11.66
CA GLU A 29 -9.57 0.41 10.84
C GLU A 29 -8.24 0.75 10.17
N ILE A 30 -8.26 0.98 8.87
CA ILE A 30 -7.09 1.44 8.12
C ILE A 30 -7.12 2.94 8.04
N PHE A 31 -5.98 3.57 8.27
CA PHE A 31 -5.76 4.98 8.06
C PHE A 31 -4.63 5.16 7.06
N VAL A 32 -4.93 5.68 5.88
CA VAL A 32 -3.92 6.16 4.92
C VAL A 32 -3.61 7.60 5.27
N TRP A 33 -2.39 7.86 5.75
CA TRP A 33 -2.04 9.14 6.39
C TRP A 33 -0.91 9.88 5.68
N CYS A 34 -0.20 9.24 4.76
CA CYS A 34 0.79 9.88 3.91
C CYS A 34 0.79 9.24 2.52
N GLU A 35 1.12 10.07 1.54
CA GLU A 35 1.39 9.67 0.18
C GLU A 35 2.63 10.41 -0.34
N TYR A 36 3.25 9.87 -1.39
CA TYR A 36 4.33 10.52 -2.09
C TYR A 36 4.36 10.05 -3.56
N SER A 37 4.39 11.01 -4.49
CA SER A 37 4.47 10.78 -5.93
C SER A 37 5.90 11.02 -6.40
N ALA A 38 6.74 9.99 -6.34
CA ALA A 38 8.18 10.11 -6.63
C ALA A 38 8.41 10.06 -8.14
N SER A 39 9.12 11.02 -8.73
CA SER A 39 9.36 11.04 -10.18
C SER A 39 10.75 10.45 -10.51
N PRO A 40 10.84 9.21 -11.03
CA PRO A 40 12.13 8.58 -11.34
C PRO A 40 12.87 9.26 -12.51
N SER A 41 12.19 10.09 -13.29
CA SER A 41 12.81 10.92 -14.33
C SER A 41 13.48 12.19 -13.79
N LYS A 42 13.20 12.57 -12.54
CA LYS A 42 13.73 13.78 -11.89
C LYS A 42 14.63 13.48 -10.69
N MET A 43 14.61 12.26 -10.19
CA MET A 43 15.27 11.87 -8.94
C MET A 43 15.93 10.52 -9.11
N ILE A 44 17.15 10.38 -8.55
CA ILE A 44 17.79 9.08 -8.45
C ILE A 44 17.13 8.25 -7.34
N THR A 45 17.30 6.93 -7.39
CA THR A 45 16.72 6.00 -6.40
C THR A 45 17.09 6.37 -4.97
N TYR A 46 18.32 6.84 -4.73
CA TYR A 46 18.77 7.29 -3.41
C TYR A 46 17.90 8.44 -2.86
N ASP A 47 17.68 9.50 -3.63
CA ASP A 47 16.90 10.66 -3.21
C ASP A 47 15.43 10.29 -2.96
N ILE A 48 14.88 9.41 -3.80
CA ILE A 48 13.53 8.87 -3.60
C ILE A 48 13.47 8.12 -2.27
N CYS A 49 14.45 7.25 -2.00
CA CYS A 49 14.51 6.49 -0.74
C CYS A 49 14.67 7.41 0.48
N LEU A 50 15.49 8.45 0.37
CA LEU A 50 15.69 9.42 1.45
C LEU A 50 14.37 10.15 1.77
N ASN A 51 13.63 10.58 0.75
CA ASN A 51 12.32 11.20 0.92
C ASN A 51 11.32 10.23 1.58
N ILE A 52 11.31 8.96 1.15
CA ILE A 52 10.47 7.94 1.77
C ILE A 52 10.87 7.72 3.24
N ALA A 53 12.16 7.65 3.55
CA ALA A 53 12.67 7.47 4.91
C ALA A 53 12.27 8.64 5.83
N GLN A 54 12.46 9.87 5.37
CA GLN A 54 12.08 11.08 6.11
C GLN A 54 10.57 11.13 6.40
N ARG A 55 9.74 10.78 5.42
CA ARG A 55 8.27 10.70 5.58
C ARG A 55 7.82 9.55 6.49
N SER A 56 8.60 8.47 6.51
CA SER A 56 8.35 7.31 7.38
C SER A 56 8.59 7.63 8.86
N GLY A 57 9.46 8.62 9.15
CA GLY A 57 9.81 9.01 10.50
C GLY A 57 10.34 7.83 11.33
N GLN A 58 9.94 7.78 12.60
CA GLN A 58 10.38 6.76 13.56
C GLN A 58 9.36 5.63 13.77
N TYR A 59 8.40 5.46 12.85
CA TYR A 59 7.47 4.33 12.90
C TYR A 59 8.16 3.03 12.49
N ARG A 60 7.89 1.96 13.24
CA ARG A 60 8.31 0.60 12.85
C ARG A 60 7.27 0.00 11.90
N TYR A 61 7.69 -0.26 10.67
CA TYR A 61 6.86 -0.87 9.65
C TYR A 61 6.90 -2.39 9.76
N THR A 62 5.71 -3.00 9.68
CA THR A 62 5.57 -4.45 9.71
C THR A 62 5.83 -5.06 8.35
N LEU A 63 5.40 -4.39 7.27
CA LEU A 63 5.72 -4.76 5.90
C LEU A 63 5.98 -3.52 5.04
N ASP A 64 6.96 -3.67 4.17
CA ASP A 64 7.29 -2.75 3.11
C ASP A 64 7.08 -3.47 1.77
N LEU A 65 6.06 -3.08 1.03
CA LEU A 65 5.64 -3.76 -0.20
C LEU A 65 5.91 -2.89 -1.42
N ILE A 66 6.35 -3.48 -2.51
CA ILE A 66 6.63 -2.78 -3.77
C ILE A 66 6.17 -3.62 -4.96
N ASP A 67 5.82 -2.97 -6.06
CA ASP A 67 5.51 -3.67 -7.32
C ASP A 67 6.66 -4.63 -7.71
N PRO A 68 6.36 -5.91 -8.01
CA PRO A 68 7.37 -6.89 -8.42
C PRO A 68 8.23 -6.50 -9.62
N LEU A 69 7.78 -5.59 -10.49
CA LEU A 69 8.56 -5.03 -11.59
C LEU A 69 9.86 -4.37 -11.11
N ALA A 70 9.90 -3.90 -9.86
CA ALA A 70 11.10 -3.35 -9.24
C ALA A 70 12.23 -4.39 -9.05
N ASN A 71 11.94 -5.69 -9.17
CA ASN A 71 12.94 -6.78 -9.17
C ASN A 71 13.62 -6.96 -10.53
N SER A 72 13.31 -6.14 -11.53
CA SER A 72 14.02 -6.16 -12.81
C SER A 72 15.40 -5.50 -12.62
N LYS A 73 16.45 -6.13 -13.14
CA LYS A 73 17.81 -5.57 -13.07
C LYS A 73 17.89 -4.27 -13.86
N GLN A 74 18.51 -3.27 -13.26
CA GLN A 74 18.85 -2.02 -13.94
C GLN A 74 20.06 -2.25 -14.85
N VAL A 75 20.01 -1.69 -16.05
CA VAL A 75 21.04 -1.89 -17.10
C VAL A 75 22.44 -1.44 -16.63
N ASN A 76 22.51 -0.41 -15.79
CA ASN A 76 23.77 0.26 -15.47
C ASN A 76 24.47 -0.29 -14.23
N THR A 77 23.73 -0.88 -13.29
CA THR A 77 24.25 -1.24 -11.95
C THR A 77 24.26 -2.74 -11.69
N ASN A 78 23.59 -3.54 -12.54
CA ASN A 78 23.27 -4.96 -12.31
C ASN A 78 22.46 -5.26 -11.03
N PHE A 79 22.10 -4.23 -10.26
CA PHE A 79 21.19 -4.31 -9.12
C PHE A 79 19.76 -4.07 -9.58
N THR A 80 18.83 -4.63 -8.83
CA THR A 80 17.41 -4.30 -8.91
C THR A 80 17.11 -3.07 -8.06
N THR A 81 16.02 -2.36 -8.39
CA THR A 81 15.57 -1.22 -7.57
C THR A 81 15.30 -1.67 -6.13
N VAL A 82 14.74 -2.87 -5.93
CA VAL A 82 14.50 -3.43 -4.58
C VAL A 82 15.79 -3.63 -3.79
N GLU A 83 16.86 -4.14 -4.42
CA GLU A 83 18.16 -4.32 -3.77
C GLU A 83 18.77 -2.98 -3.35
N ASP A 84 18.71 -1.98 -4.23
CA ASP A 84 19.16 -0.61 -3.91
C ASP A 84 18.38 -0.01 -2.74
N MET A 85 17.05 -0.10 -2.79
CA MET A 85 16.19 0.38 -1.72
C MET A 85 16.54 -0.28 -0.38
N ASN A 86 16.70 -1.61 -0.35
CA ASN A 86 17.02 -2.34 0.86
C ASN A 86 18.40 -1.96 1.43
N ARG A 87 19.39 -1.72 0.56
CA ARG A 87 20.70 -1.20 0.96
C ARG A 87 20.58 0.20 1.59
N PHE A 88 19.87 1.12 0.94
CA PHE A 88 19.72 2.49 1.45
C PHE A 88 18.93 2.54 2.76
N PHE A 89 17.84 1.77 2.89
CA PHE A 89 17.07 1.70 4.13
C PHE A 89 17.86 1.09 5.31
N TYR A 90 18.81 0.21 5.02
CA TYR A 90 19.74 -0.28 6.04
C TYR A 90 20.70 0.82 6.54
N GLU A 91 21.28 1.61 5.63
CA GLU A 91 22.16 2.73 6.01
C GLU A 91 21.40 3.85 6.71
N PHE A 92 20.22 4.24 6.22
CA PHE A 92 19.36 5.24 6.87
C PHE A 92 18.94 4.85 8.29
N LYS A 93 18.83 3.55 8.58
CA LYS A 93 18.61 3.05 9.94
C LYS A 93 19.82 3.29 10.84
N LYS A 94 21.03 3.03 10.35
CA LYS A 94 22.28 3.28 11.09
C LYS A 94 22.47 4.77 11.38
N GLU A 95 22.11 5.61 10.42
CA GLU A 95 22.18 7.07 10.53
C GLU A 95 21.06 7.67 11.40
N GLY A 96 20.08 6.86 11.84
CA GLY A 96 18.97 7.33 12.68
C GLY A 96 17.88 8.11 11.93
N ILE A 97 17.92 8.14 10.58
CA ILE A 97 16.95 8.85 9.75
C ILE A 97 15.55 8.21 9.85
N CYS A 98 15.50 6.88 9.89
CA CYS A 98 14.27 6.11 10.09
C CYS A 98 14.55 4.80 10.84
N THR A 99 13.52 3.99 11.09
CA THR A 99 13.71 2.66 11.74
C THR A 99 14.21 1.56 10.78
N GLY A 100 14.47 1.92 9.52
CA GLY A 100 14.85 1.03 8.43
C GLY A 100 13.68 0.52 7.61
N GLY A 101 13.92 -0.58 6.89
CA GLY A 101 12.91 -1.24 6.08
C GLY A 101 13.46 -2.38 5.25
N TYR A 102 12.57 -3.27 4.83
CA TYR A 102 12.88 -4.39 3.94
C TYR A 102 11.76 -4.56 2.92
N TRP A 103 11.97 -3.96 1.74
CA TRP A 103 11.08 -3.99 0.60
C TRP A 103 11.03 -5.37 -0.04
N GLN A 104 9.81 -5.85 -0.29
CA GLN A 104 9.53 -7.09 -0.98
C GLN A 104 8.38 -6.92 -1.97
N GLY A 105 8.40 -7.73 -3.03
CA GLY A 105 7.34 -7.75 -4.04
C GLY A 105 5.98 -8.09 -3.42
N TRP A 106 4.93 -7.34 -3.77
CA TRP A 106 3.55 -7.75 -3.43
C TRP A 106 3.01 -8.81 -4.38
N ASP A 107 1.90 -9.46 -3.98
CA ASP A 107 1.20 -10.42 -4.83
C ASP A 107 0.41 -9.71 -5.94
N THR A 108 0.66 -10.10 -7.19
CA THR A 108 -0.04 -9.57 -8.36
C THR A 108 -1.28 -10.38 -8.74
N LYS A 109 -1.46 -11.58 -8.19
CA LYS A 109 -2.56 -12.48 -8.55
C LYS A 109 -3.82 -12.22 -7.72
N GLY A 110 -4.97 -12.62 -8.27
CA GLY A 110 -6.28 -12.59 -7.58
C GLY A 110 -6.91 -11.21 -7.33
N GLY A 111 -8.20 -11.22 -7.01
CA GLY A 111 -9.04 -10.04 -6.74
C GLY A 111 -9.18 -9.65 -5.25
N ARG A 112 -8.63 -10.45 -4.33
CA ARG A 112 -8.80 -10.30 -2.87
C ARG A 112 -8.56 -8.89 -2.34
N GLY A 113 -7.53 -8.20 -2.85
CA GLY A 113 -7.20 -6.83 -2.44
C GLY A 113 -8.29 -5.83 -2.77
N ARG A 114 -8.88 -5.94 -3.96
CA ARG A 114 -10.01 -5.12 -4.41
C ARG A 114 -11.27 -5.41 -3.60
N GLU A 115 -11.55 -6.67 -3.31
CA GLU A 115 -12.67 -7.08 -2.48
C GLU A 115 -12.56 -6.50 -1.06
N GLU A 116 -11.37 -6.61 -0.44
CA GLU A 116 -11.10 -6.04 0.87
C GLU A 116 -11.15 -4.51 0.87
N PHE A 117 -10.64 -3.85 -0.18
CA PHE A 117 -10.72 -2.39 -0.30
C PHE A 117 -12.17 -1.93 -0.43
N THR A 118 -12.95 -2.56 -1.32
CA THR A 118 -14.37 -2.26 -1.56
C THR A 118 -15.19 -2.44 -0.28
N LYS A 119 -15.02 -3.57 0.40
CA LYS A 119 -15.67 -3.86 1.69
C LYS A 119 -15.39 -2.77 2.73
N ARG A 120 -14.13 -2.35 2.85
CA ARG A 120 -13.72 -1.30 3.79
C ARG A 120 -14.32 0.06 3.44
N LEU A 121 -14.36 0.43 2.17
CA LEU A 121 -14.97 1.68 1.71
C LEU A 121 -16.47 1.72 2.03
N LEU A 122 -17.20 0.64 1.72
CA LEU A 122 -18.63 0.53 2.02
C LEU A 122 -18.90 0.61 3.53
N ASN A 123 -18.06 -0.04 4.34
CA ASN A 123 -18.18 0.04 5.81
C ASN A 123 -17.86 1.43 6.34
N SER A 124 -16.87 2.14 5.79
CA SER A 124 -16.57 3.53 6.16
C SER A 124 -17.77 4.45 5.91
N ILE A 125 -18.44 4.29 4.76
CA ILE A 125 -19.68 5.02 4.45
C ILE A 125 -20.76 4.68 5.48
N LYS A 126 -20.96 3.39 5.77
CA LYS A 126 -21.97 2.91 6.72
C LYS A 126 -21.79 3.48 8.13
N VAL A 127 -20.55 3.56 8.62
CA VAL A 127 -20.28 4.02 10.00
C VAL A 127 -20.07 5.52 10.12
N GLY A 128 -19.84 6.21 8.99
CA GLY A 128 -19.83 7.66 8.84
C GLY A 128 -18.61 8.39 9.37
N LYS A 129 -17.93 7.87 10.40
CA LYS A 129 -16.72 8.48 10.99
C LYS A 129 -15.74 7.44 11.55
N PRO A 130 -14.44 7.77 11.65
CA PRO A 130 -13.45 6.89 12.27
C PRO A 130 -13.79 6.53 13.72
N PHE A 131 -13.32 5.36 14.17
CA PHE A 131 -13.53 4.84 15.53
C PHE A 131 -14.98 4.56 15.90
N ASN A 132 -15.86 4.47 14.90
CA ASN A 132 -17.29 4.18 15.07
C ASN A 132 -17.71 2.84 14.44
N ASN A 133 -16.76 1.91 14.31
CA ASN A 133 -16.94 0.69 13.52
C ASN A 133 -17.47 -0.53 14.30
N LYS A 134 -17.82 -0.35 15.57
CA LYS A 134 -18.52 -1.35 16.38
C LYS A 134 -20.02 -1.23 16.13
N VAL A 135 -20.64 -2.29 15.64
CA VAL A 135 -22.07 -2.33 15.35
C VAL A 135 -22.73 -3.51 16.06
N ILE A 136 -23.99 -3.37 16.41
CA ILE A 136 -24.81 -4.48 16.90
C ILE A 136 -25.39 -5.19 15.66
N THR A 137 -25.23 -6.49 15.59
CA THR A 137 -25.75 -7.37 14.53
C THR A 137 -26.68 -8.41 15.14
N GLY A 138 -27.69 -8.84 14.40
CA GLY A 138 -28.71 -9.78 14.90
C GLY A 138 -29.94 -9.06 15.48
N GLU A 139 -30.96 -9.84 15.84
CA GLU A 139 -32.24 -9.35 16.36
C GLU A 139 -32.58 -10.06 17.68
N GLY A 140 -33.32 -9.37 18.56
CA GLY A 140 -33.78 -9.94 19.83
C GLY A 140 -32.64 -10.46 20.71
N SER A 141 -32.73 -11.73 21.13
CA SER A 141 -31.75 -12.40 21.98
C SER A 141 -30.43 -12.76 21.26
N ASP A 142 -30.38 -12.69 19.93
CA ASP A 142 -29.20 -13.05 19.13
C ASP A 142 -28.30 -11.85 18.80
N GLN A 143 -28.50 -10.71 19.49
CA GLN A 143 -27.66 -9.54 19.31
C GLN A 143 -26.20 -9.84 19.67
N ARG A 144 -25.31 -9.58 18.72
CA ARG A 144 -23.86 -9.71 18.86
C ARG A 144 -23.18 -8.41 18.44
N THR A 145 -22.12 -8.03 19.15
CA THR A 145 -21.27 -6.93 18.72
C THR A 145 -20.31 -7.41 17.64
N ALA A 146 -20.32 -6.75 16.49
CA ALA A 146 -19.39 -6.98 15.39
C ALA A 146 -18.51 -5.73 15.16
N VAL A 147 -17.27 -5.96 14.72
CA VAL A 147 -16.33 -4.91 14.31
C VAL A 147 -16.23 -4.91 12.79
N LEU A 148 -16.66 -3.83 12.15
CA LEU A 148 -16.61 -3.67 10.71
C LEU A 148 -15.22 -3.14 10.28
N PRO A 149 -14.49 -3.79 9.38
CA PRO A 149 -13.24 -3.23 8.87
C PRO A 149 -13.54 -1.98 8.04
N THR A 150 -12.80 -0.89 8.28
CA THR A 150 -12.95 0.39 7.57
C THR A 150 -11.64 0.86 6.96
N ILE A 151 -11.71 1.87 6.10
CA ILE A 151 -10.57 2.63 5.60
C ILE A 151 -10.86 4.13 5.59
N TRP A 152 -9.90 4.92 6.05
CA TRP A 152 -9.95 6.36 6.15
C TRP A 152 -8.72 6.96 5.46
N ILE A 153 -8.95 7.98 4.64
CA ILE A 153 -7.89 8.63 3.87
C ILE A 153 -7.76 10.05 4.40
N ALA A 154 -6.57 10.42 4.87
CA ALA A 154 -6.30 11.76 5.36
C ALA A 154 -6.31 12.78 4.22
N ASN A 155 -6.75 14.01 4.50
CA ASN A 155 -6.95 15.05 3.49
C ASN A 155 -5.66 15.46 2.75
N ASN A 156 -4.49 15.23 3.35
CA ASN A 156 -3.19 15.46 2.73
C ASN A 156 -2.82 14.39 1.67
N CYS A 157 -3.58 13.30 1.55
CA CYS A 157 -3.40 12.28 0.51
C CYS A 157 -4.15 12.68 -0.78
N SER A 158 -3.84 13.87 -1.29
CA SER A 158 -4.51 14.51 -2.42
C SER A 158 -4.53 13.68 -3.71
N HIS A 159 -3.42 13.05 -4.08
CA HIS A 159 -3.28 12.23 -5.28
C HIS A 159 -4.13 10.96 -5.18
N LEU A 160 -4.09 10.26 -4.03
CA LEU A 160 -4.96 9.12 -3.81
C LEU A 160 -6.43 9.53 -3.85
N ILE A 161 -6.81 10.64 -3.20
CA ILE A 161 -8.19 11.14 -3.22
C ILE A 161 -8.63 11.46 -4.65
N GLU A 162 -7.81 12.17 -5.43
CA GLU A 162 -8.10 12.50 -6.81
C GLU A 162 -8.20 11.24 -7.69
N SER A 163 -7.27 10.31 -7.56
CA SER A 163 -7.31 9.02 -8.24
C SER A 163 -8.59 8.27 -7.92
N MET A 164 -8.98 8.13 -6.64
CA MET A 164 -10.19 7.42 -6.25
C MET A 164 -11.47 8.07 -6.82
N LYS A 165 -11.52 9.40 -6.91
CA LYS A 165 -12.65 10.11 -7.52
C LYS A 165 -12.79 9.84 -9.01
N ASN A 166 -11.69 9.59 -9.72
CA ASN A 166 -11.66 9.46 -11.18
C ASN A 166 -11.45 8.03 -11.69
N TRP A 167 -11.04 7.10 -10.82
CA TRP A 167 -10.75 5.73 -11.24
C TRP A 167 -12.03 4.97 -11.55
N ARG A 168 -12.16 4.52 -12.80
CA ARG A 168 -13.34 3.86 -13.36
C ARG A 168 -12.92 2.67 -14.22
N LEU A 169 -13.89 1.86 -14.61
CA LEU A 169 -13.72 0.90 -15.70
C LEU A 169 -13.36 1.62 -17.00
N GLU A 170 -12.60 0.95 -17.85
CA GLU A 170 -12.32 1.47 -19.18
C GLU A 170 -13.62 1.57 -19.98
N GLU A 171 -13.75 2.68 -20.72
CA GLU A 171 -14.84 2.86 -21.67
C GLU A 171 -14.38 2.41 -23.06
N TRP A 172 -15.33 1.97 -23.88
CA TRP A 172 -15.07 1.71 -25.29
C TRP A 172 -14.82 3.03 -26.02
N GLY A 173 -13.88 3.04 -26.96
CA GLY A 173 -13.40 4.27 -27.61
C GLY A 173 -14.40 5.00 -28.51
N SER A 174 -15.62 4.49 -28.70
CA SER A 174 -16.68 5.17 -29.46
C SER A 174 -18.08 4.96 -28.87
N ARG A 175 -18.97 5.94 -29.07
CA ARG A 175 -20.38 5.90 -28.60
C ARG A 175 -21.18 4.74 -29.18
N GLU A 176 -20.88 4.31 -30.40
CA GLU A 176 -21.54 3.16 -31.05
C GLU A 176 -21.10 1.81 -30.47
N MET A 177 -19.89 1.74 -29.90
CA MET A 177 -19.42 0.52 -29.22
C MET A 177 -20.00 0.41 -27.81
N LEU A 178 -20.27 1.54 -27.14
CA LEU A 178 -20.93 1.57 -25.82
C LEU A 178 -22.37 1.05 -25.85
N SER A 179 -23.09 1.17 -26.97
CA SER A 179 -24.46 0.65 -27.10
C SER A 179 -24.52 -0.84 -27.43
N ARG A 180 -23.40 -1.45 -27.84
CA ARG A 180 -23.32 -2.84 -28.30
C ARG A 180 -22.60 -3.77 -27.34
N ASN A 181 -21.70 -3.22 -26.51
CA ASN A 181 -20.81 -4.01 -25.66
C ASN A 181 -21.00 -3.63 -24.19
N ASP A 182 -20.95 -4.64 -23.33
CA ASP A 182 -20.88 -4.44 -21.88
C ASP A 182 -19.64 -3.62 -21.48
N PRO A 183 -19.67 -2.93 -20.32
CA PRO A 183 -18.51 -2.22 -19.80
C PRO A 183 -17.28 -3.13 -19.79
N LYS A 184 -16.10 -2.60 -20.16
CA LYS A 184 -14.87 -3.38 -20.04
C LYS A 184 -14.67 -3.74 -18.57
N GLU A 185 -14.36 -5.00 -18.29
CA GLU A 185 -14.06 -5.46 -16.94
C GLU A 185 -12.70 -4.93 -16.41
N VAL A 186 -11.92 -4.26 -17.25
CA VAL A 186 -10.59 -3.73 -16.93
C VAL A 186 -10.70 -2.28 -16.47
N ALA A 187 -10.05 -1.95 -15.35
CA ALA A 187 -9.98 -0.59 -14.84
C ALA A 187 -9.00 0.28 -15.64
N GLN A 188 -9.29 1.59 -15.76
CA GLN A 188 -8.44 2.56 -16.44
C GLN A 188 -7.05 2.65 -15.79
N LYS A 189 -5.99 2.76 -16.60
CA LYS A 189 -4.60 2.93 -16.12
C LYS A 189 -4.27 4.33 -15.60
N LYS A 190 -4.86 5.38 -16.19
CA LYS A 190 -4.49 6.79 -15.90
C LYS A 190 -4.58 7.15 -14.41
N TRP A 191 -5.56 6.59 -13.70
CA TRP A 191 -5.85 6.90 -12.30
C TRP A 191 -5.56 5.72 -11.35
N SER A 192 -4.93 4.64 -11.85
CA SER A 192 -4.85 3.38 -11.11
C SER A 192 -3.72 3.32 -10.09
N HIS A 193 -2.63 4.07 -10.26
CA HIS A 193 -1.39 3.86 -9.49
C HIS A 193 -1.60 3.85 -7.97
N PHE A 194 -2.20 4.91 -7.42
CA PHE A 194 -2.49 5.02 -5.98
C PHE A 194 -3.53 3.98 -5.50
N PRO A 195 -4.70 3.82 -6.14
CA PRO A 195 -5.67 2.80 -5.76
C PRO A 195 -5.11 1.36 -5.83
N VAL A 196 -4.36 1.02 -6.88
CA VAL A 196 -3.72 -0.30 -7.05
C VAL A 196 -2.68 -0.54 -5.97
N THR A 197 -1.96 0.49 -5.51
CA THR A 197 -1.07 0.37 -4.36
C THR A 197 -1.84 -0.08 -3.11
N VAL A 198 -2.99 0.55 -2.83
CA VAL A 198 -3.86 0.16 -1.70
C VAL A 198 -4.39 -1.27 -1.87
N GLU A 199 -4.91 -1.61 -3.05
CA GLU A 199 -5.40 -2.97 -3.35
C GLU A 199 -4.30 -4.01 -3.12
N SER A 200 -3.10 -3.76 -3.63
CA SER A 200 -1.97 -4.69 -3.57
C SER A 200 -1.46 -4.87 -2.14
N MET A 201 -1.46 -3.81 -1.33
CA MET A 201 -1.21 -3.92 0.10
C MET A 201 -2.27 -4.79 0.78
N LEU A 202 -3.55 -4.55 0.52
CA LEU A 202 -4.67 -5.27 1.12
C LEU A 202 -4.77 -6.75 0.72
N LYS A 203 -4.11 -7.18 -0.37
CA LYS A 203 -3.95 -8.60 -0.69
C LYS A 203 -3.16 -9.34 0.38
N ASN A 204 -2.21 -8.68 1.05
CA ASN A 204 -1.38 -9.33 2.05
C ASN A 204 -2.20 -9.63 3.32
N PRO A 205 -2.33 -10.91 3.73
CA PRO A 205 -3.11 -11.29 4.91
C PRO A 205 -2.63 -10.63 6.20
N SER A 206 -1.35 -10.26 6.29
CA SER A 206 -0.80 -9.59 7.48
C SER A 206 -1.45 -8.23 7.73
N ILE A 207 -1.95 -7.55 6.67
CA ILE A 207 -2.65 -6.27 6.82
C ILE A 207 -4.10 -6.52 7.26
N SER A 208 -4.82 -7.41 6.58
CA SER A 208 -6.22 -7.73 6.93
C SER A 208 -6.36 -8.42 8.29
N ASN A 209 -5.34 -9.15 8.73
CA ASN A 209 -5.28 -9.79 10.05
C ASN A 209 -4.53 -8.95 11.09
N ALA A 210 -4.15 -7.71 10.79
CA ALA A 210 -3.35 -6.89 11.69
C ALA A 210 -4.01 -6.69 13.07
N ARG A 211 -5.34 -6.78 13.17
CA ARG A 211 -6.03 -6.73 14.48
C ARG A 211 -5.77 -7.94 15.38
N TRP A 212 -5.43 -9.09 14.81
CA TRP A 212 -5.34 -10.38 15.51
C TRP A 212 -3.88 -10.75 15.80
N GLY A 213 -3.34 -10.27 16.92
CA GLY A 213 -2.07 -10.75 17.51
C GLY A 213 -0.79 -10.30 16.79
N ASP A 214 0.38 -10.60 17.38
CA ASP A 214 1.68 -10.21 16.84
C ASP A 214 1.90 -10.81 15.45
N ILE A 215 2.07 -9.94 14.44
CA ILE A 215 2.67 -10.41 13.18
C ILE A 215 4.11 -10.72 13.57
N PRO A 216 4.60 -11.95 13.37
CA PRO A 216 5.95 -12.30 13.79
C PRO A 216 6.92 -11.24 13.24
N HIS A 217 7.55 -10.51 14.16
CA HIS A 217 8.55 -9.48 13.87
C HIS A 217 9.84 -10.07 13.29
N SER A 218 9.81 -11.31 12.81
CA SER A 218 10.81 -11.79 11.87
C SER A 218 10.70 -10.95 10.60
N SER A 219 11.34 -9.78 10.62
CA SER A 219 11.81 -9.13 9.41
C SER A 219 12.35 -10.25 8.53
N PRO A 220 11.94 -10.35 7.25
CA PRO A 220 12.57 -11.28 6.34
C PRO A 220 14.07 -11.12 6.52
N GLN A 221 14.75 -12.19 6.94
CA GLN A 221 16.17 -12.10 7.24
C GLN A 221 16.83 -11.59 5.95
N PRO A 222 17.57 -10.47 6.00
CA PRO A 222 18.28 -9.99 4.83
C PRO A 222 19.15 -11.15 4.35
N LYS A 223 18.95 -11.58 3.11
CA LYS A 223 19.90 -12.48 2.48
C LYS A 223 21.26 -11.79 2.61
N ARG A 224 22.20 -12.40 3.34
CA ARG A 224 23.53 -11.87 3.59
C ARG A 224 24.32 -11.87 2.28
N TYR A 225 24.05 -10.92 1.40
CA TYR A 225 24.76 -10.78 0.12
C TYR A 225 26.15 -10.15 0.28
N PHE A 226 26.42 -9.54 1.44
CA PHE A 226 27.67 -8.82 1.71
C PHE A 226 28.25 -9.21 3.06
N GLN A 227 28.70 -10.46 3.19
CA GLN A 227 29.86 -10.72 4.04
C GLN A 227 31.08 -10.50 3.16
N GLY A 228 31.68 -9.31 3.26
CA GLY A 228 33.02 -9.09 2.75
C GLY A 228 33.94 -10.15 3.35
N ARG A 229 34.76 -10.77 2.49
CA ARG A 229 35.91 -11.55 2.92
C ARG A 229 36.74 -10.65 3.86
N ALA A 230 36.89 -11.10 5.10
CA ALA A 230 37.99 -10.66 5.95
C ALA A 230 39.31 -11.12 5.35
#